data_AF-A0A1S3I4J3-F1
#
_entry.id   AF-A0A1S3I4J3-F1
#
_cell.length_a   1.000
_cell.length_b   1.000
_cell.length_c   1.000
_cell.angle_alpha   90.00
_cell.angle_beta   90.00
_cell.angle_gamma   90.00
#
_symmetry.space_group_name_H-M   'P 1'
#
loop_
_entity.id
_entity.type
_entity.pdbx_description
1 polymer ?
#
loop_
_entity_poly.entity_id
_entity_poly.type
_entity_poly.pdbx_seq_one_letter_code
_entity_poly.pdbx_strand_id
1 'polypeptide(L)'
;MGDPHTRRSAAVNRLRSQLRKKRESLADQFDFKMFMIFHFKDKKKKPAVFEMAEVVPVMTNNYEESILRGVKEEGYSYESSIELLEKDVVQLHSPRWQSMRKDVLGCTTEMDFFLWPRNDLQSIQCLLFSRWKGENDLAFKPLKVDFIFECIEYEKQLLRLVSGKEKTGLIISNPSQSMFLFVDRYPVETQKNKAIVFKLSSACLYLPQDQLTHWGPGAVGEIMEPYLS
;
A
#
# COMPACT_ATOMS: atom_id res chain seq x y z
N MET A 1 34.81 19.53 -8.62
CA MET A 1 33.46 19.14 -8.15
C MET A 1 33.21 17.71 -8.58
N GLY A 2 32.89 16.79 -7.67
CA GLY A 2 32.66 15.39 -8.03
C GLY A 2 31.34 15.19 -8.80
N ASP A 3 31.33 14.26 -9.74
CA ASP A 3 30.17 13.94 -10.58
C ASP A 3 28.94 13.54 -9.71
N PRO A 4 27.73 14.06 -10.00
CA PRO A 4 26.50 13.71 -9.29
C PRO A 4 26.25 12.20 -9.15
N HIS A 5 26.59 11.41 -10.19
CA HIS A 5 26.39 9.96 -10.17
C HIS A 5 27.30 9.25 -9.16
N THR A 6 28.56 9.70 -9.05
CA THR A 6 29.52 9.16 -8.08
C THR A 6 29.15 9.52 -6.65
N ARG A 7 28.62 10.72 -6.41
CA ARG A 7 28.09 11.11 -5.08
C ARG A 7 26.90 10.25 -4.65
N ARG A 8 25.95 9.99 -5.57
CA ARG A 8 24.78 9.14 -5.29
C ARG A 8 25.20 7.71 -4.97
N SER A 9 26.12 7.13 -5.74
CA SER A 9 26.62 5.77 -5.47
C SER A 9 27.31 5.65 -4.10
N ALA A 10 28.15 6.63 -3.74
CA ALA A 10 28.79 6.67 -2.44
C ALA A 10 27.78 6.81 -1.29
N ALA A 11 26.75 7.65 -1.45
CA ALA A 11 25.68 7.80 -0.49
C ALA A 11 24.89 6.50 -0.29
N VAL A 12 24.51 5.83 -1.38
CA VAL A 12 23.81 4.52 -1.36
C VAL A 12 24.64 3.47 -0.62
N ASN A 13 25.94 3.38 -0.91
CA ASN A 13 26.82 2.41 -0.28
C ASN A 13 26.99 2.67 1.23
N ARG A 14 27.09 3.94 1.63
CA ARG A 14 27.13 4.34 3.05
C ARG A 14 25.85 3.93 3.77
N LEU A 15 24.69 4.24 3.19
CA LEU A 15 23.39 3.91 3.76
C LEU A 15 23.19 2.40 3.88
N ARG A 16 23.52 1.62 2.82
CA ARG A 16 23.50 0.15 2.89
C ARG A 16 24.39 -0.41 4.01
N SER A 17 25.56 0.20 4.25
CA SER A 17 26.44 -0.19 5.35
C SER A 17 25.86 0.15 6.73
N GLN A 18 25.20 1.31 6.86
CA GLN A 18 24.55 1.73 8.10
C GLN A 18 23.28 0.93 8.41
N LEU A 19 22.50 0.52 7.39
CA LEU A 19 21.37 -0.41 7.52
C LEU A 19 21.79 -1.78 8.02
N ARG A 20 22.87 -2.35 7.46
CA ARG A 20 23.49 -3.58 8.01
C ARG A 20 23.88 -3.44 9.48
N LYS A 21 24.11 -2.21 9.95
CA LYS A 21 24.44 -1.87 11.34
C LYS A 21 23.21 -1.37 12.14
N LYS A 22 22.01 -1.36 11.56
CA LYS A 22 20.73 -0.85 12.12
C LYS A 22 20.79 0.60 12.65
N ARG A 23 21.58 1.47 12.02
CA ARG A 23 21.89 2.83 12.54
C ARG A 23 21.16 3.99 11.90
N GLU A 24 20.60 3.84 10.69
CA GLU A 24 19.86 4.90 9.98
C GLU A 24 18.73 4.29 9.15
N SER A 25 17.66 5.05 8.95
CA SER A 25 16.58 4.71 8.01
C SER A 25 16.93 5.20 6.60
N LEU A 26 16.94 4.29 5.64
CA LEU A 26 17.10 4.64 4.23
C LEU A 26 15.85 5.36 3.71
N ALA A 27 14.66 5.09 4.26
CA ALA A 27 13.42 5.72 3.83
C ALA A 27 13.41 7.24 4.00
N ASP A 28 14.11 7.77 5.02
CA ASP A 28 14.18 9.22 5.28
C ASP A 28 14.88 10.02 4.18
N GLN A 29 15.62 9.31 3.31
CA GLN A 29 16.34 9.88 2.17
C GLN A 29 15.50 9.92 0.88
N PHE A 30 14.24 9.47 0.92
CA PHE A 30 13.36 9.44 -0.24
C PHE A 30 12.09 10.26 -0.03
N ASP A 31 11.62 10.87 -1.11
CA ASP A 31 10.22 11.25 -1.24
C ASP A 31 9.46 10.09 -1.88
N PHE A 32 8.21 9.89 -1.46
CA PHE A 32 7.34 8.84 -1.98
C PHE A 32 6.10 9.42 -2.67
N LYS A 33 5.62 8.69 -3.68
CA LYS A 33 4.33 8.91 -4.32
C LYS A 33 3.67 7.55 -4.53
N MET A 34 2.38 7.44 -4.19
CA MET A 34 1.67 6.18 -4.20
C MET A 34 0.31 6.32 -4.89
N PHE A 35 -0.08 5.31 -5.66
CA PHE A 35 -1.38 5.23 -6.30
C PHE A 35 -2.05 3.90 -5.98
N MET A 36 -3.34 3.93 -5.68
CA MET A 36 -4.17 2.73 -5.54
C MET A 36 -5.12 2.62 -6.72
N ILE A 37 -5.14 1.42 -7.30
CA ILE A 37 -5.87 1.10 -8.52
C ILE A 37 -6.79 -0.07 -8.21
N PHE A 38 -8.09 0.14 -8.41
CA PHE A 38 -9.10 -0.90 -8.27
C PHE A 38 -9.46 -1.42 -9.65
N HIS A 39 -9.08 -2.66 -9.93
CA HIS A 39 -9.36 -3.33 -11.20
C HIS A 39 -10.74 -3.98 -11.15
N PHE A 40 -11.55 -3.76 -12.19
CA PHE A 40 -12.87 -4.39 -12.31
C PHE A 40 -12.79 -5.65 -13.17
N LYS A 41 -13.60 -6.67 -12.85
CA LYS A 41 -13.72 -7.91 -13.64
C LYS A 41 -14.17 -7.63 -15.07
N ASP A 42 -15.01 -6.61 -15.26
CA ASP A 42 -15.40 -6.15 -16.58
C ASP A 42 -14.27 -5.31 -17.19
N LYS A 43 -13.55 -5.91 -18.14
CA LYS A 43 -12.44 -5.27 -18.85
C LYS A 43 -12.84 -4.02 -19.65
N LYS A 44 -14.14 -3.80 -19.89
CA LYS A 44 -14.63 -2.56 -20.51
C LYS A 44 -14.72 -1.40 -19.53
N LYS A 45 -14.78 -1.67 -18.22
CA LYS A 45 -14.78 -0.64 -17.19
C LYS A 45 -13.35 -0.19 -16.91
N LYS A 46 -13.14 1.12 -16.97
CA LYS A 46 -11.88 1.72 -16.54
C LYS A 46 -11.66 1.48 -15.05
N PRO A 47 -10.43 1.21 -14.60
CA PRO A 47 -10.13 1.04 -13.19
C PRO A 47 -10.42 2.33 -12.41
N ALA A 48 -10.75 2.20 -11.13
CA ALA A 48 -10.82 3.37 -10.26
C ALA A 48 -9.41 3.67 -9.73
N VAL A 49 -8.92 4.88 -9.98
CA VAL A 49 -7.55 5.29 -9.63
C VAL A 49 -7.58 6.40 -8.60
N PHE A 50 -6.78 6.25 -7.57
CA PHE A 50 -6.62 7.22 -6.49
C PHE A 50 -5.14 7.50 -6.25
N GLU A 51 -4.75 8.77 -6.20
CA GLU A 51 -3.45 9.20 -5.71
C GLU A 51 -3.51 9.33 -4.19
N MET A 52 -2.50 8.81 -3.50
CA MET A 52 -2.37 8.93 -2.06
C MET A 52 -1.82 10.31 -1.74
N ALA A 53 -2.60 11.10 -1.00
CA ALA A 53 -2.27 12.50 -0.73
C ALA A 53 -1.09 12.64 0.22
N GLU A 54 -0.84 11.60 1.01
CA GLU A 54 0.25 11.55 1.97
C GLU A 54 0.77 10.12 2.07
N VAL A 55 2.10 9.97 2.08
CA VAL A 55 2.76 8.68 2.31
C VAL A 55 3.71 8.88 3.47
N VAL A 56 3.37 8.32 4.62
CA VAL A 56 4.16 8.45 5.86
C VAL A 56 5.03 7.20 5.99
N PRO A 57 6.36 7.30 5.78
CA PRO A 57 7.27 6.21 6.07
C PRO A 57 7.45 6.09 7.58
N VAL A 58 7.17 4.91 8.12
CA VAL A 58 7.36 4.58 9.54
C VAL A 58 8.34 3.44 9.68
N MET A 59 9.36 3.68 10.50
CA MET A 59 10.51 2.79 10.72
C MET A 59 10.34 1.98 11.99
N THR A 60 9.23 1.26 12.06
CA THR A 60 8.94 0.41 13.20
C THR A 60 8.16 -0.79 12.75
N ASN A 61 8.53 -1.96 13.26
CA ASN A 61 7.70 -3.15 13.18
C ASN A 61 6.59 -3.12 14.25
N ASN A 62 5.86 -2.00 14.35
CA ASN A 62 4.88 -1.73 15.42
C ASN A 62 3.58 -2.54 15.31
N TYR A 63 3.46 -3.41 14.32
CA TYR A 63 2.30 -4.28 14.14
C TYR A 63 2.60 -5.71 14.55
N GLU A 64 3.66 -6.00 15.31
CA GLU A 64 3.96 -7.36 15.78
C GLU A 64 2.72 -8.06 16.36
N GLU A 65 1.94 -7.37 17.19
CA GLU A 65 0.70 -7.90 17.75
C GLU A 65 -0.37 -8.16 16.66
N SER A 66 -0.52 -7.26 15.69
CA SER A 66 -1.48 -7.43 14.58
C SER A 66 -1.04 -8.53 13.61
N ILE A 67 0.26 -8.64 13.35
CA ILE A 67 0.89 -9.68 12.54
C ILE A 67 0.65 -11.03 13.22
N LEU A 68 0.95 -11.16 14.51
CA LEU A 68 0.73 -12.40 15.27
C LEU A 68 -0.75 -12.73 15.43
N ARG A 69 -1.64 -11.73 15.50
CA ARG A 69 -3.10 -11.95 15.48
C ARG A 69 -3.57 -12.57 14.17
N GLY A 70 -3.08 -12.11 13.02
CA GLY A 70 -3.42 -12.73 11.73
C GLY A 70 -2.94 -14.18 11.60
N VAL A 71 -1.87 -14.58 12.30
CA VAL A 71 -1.50 -16.01 12.42
C VAL A 71 -2.55 -16.79 13.21
N LYS A 72 -3.01 -16.25 14.35
CA LYS A 72 -4.05 -16.88 15.18
C LYS A 72 -5.39 -17.00 14.45
N GLU A 73 -5.68 -16.08 13.55
CA GLU A 73 -6.90 -16.04 12.73
C GLU A 73 -6.76 -16.81 11.40
N GLU A 74 -5.69 -17.60 11.25
CA GLU A 74 -5.35 -18.40 10.08
C GLU A 74 -5.33 -17.59 8.77
N GLY A 75 -5.01 -16.29 8.86
CA GLY A 75 -4.84 -15.42 7.70
C GLY A 75 -3.58 -15.75 6.91
N TYR A 76 -2.54 -16.25 7.60
CA TYR A 76 -1.23 -16.64 7.06
C TYR A 76 -0.43 -17.47 8.07
N SER A 77 0.73 -18.00 7.68
CA SER A 77 1.55 -18.90 8.49
C SER A 77 2.42 -18.17 9.52
N TYR A 78 2.78 -18.86 10.61
CA TYR A 78 3.71 -18.34 11.61
C TYR A 78 5.11 -18.07 11.04
N GLU A 79 5.60 -18.93 10.15
CA GLU A 79 6.91 -18.77 9.50
C GLU A 79 6.99 -17.46 8.68
N SER A 80 5.95 -17.17 7.89
CA SER A 80 5.87 -15.90 7.13
C SER A 80 5.87 -14.67 8.05
N SER A 81 5.23 -14.78 9.21
CA SER A 81 5.23 -13.69 10.20
C SER A 81 6.60 -13.42 10.78
N ILE A 82 7.38 -14.45 11.12
CA ILE A 82 8.74 -14.26 11.66
C ILE A 82 9.66 -13.61 10.61
N GLU A 83 9.57 -14.03 9.35
CA GLU A 83 10.37 -13.40 8.28
C GLU A 83 10.08 -11.90 8.11
N LEU A 84 8.82 -11.49 8.25
CA LEU A 84 8.47 -10.07 8.25
C LEU A 84 9.06 -9.36 9.47
N LEU A 85 9.05 -10.02 10.63
CA LEU A 85 9.53 -9.39 11.85
C LEU A 85 11.05 -9.22 11.88
N GLU A 86 11.78 -10.09 11.17
CA GLU A 86 13.24 -10.06 11.07
C GLU A 86 13.77 -9.11 9.97
N LYS A 87 12.96 -8.83 8.95
CA LYS A 87 13.35 -7.93 7.84
C LYS A 87 13.32 -6.46 8.26
N ASP A 88 14.32 -5.72 7.83
CA ASP A 88 14.37 -4.27 7.99
C ASP A 88 13.42 -3.63 6.96
N VAL A 89 12.18 -3.42 7.38
CA VAL A 89 11.08 -2.93 6.53
C VAL A 89 10.74 -1.48 6.83
N VAL A 90 10.45 -0.72 5.78
CA VAL A 90 9.71 0.54 5.89
C VAL A 90 8.24 0.25 5.68
N GLN A 91 7.41 0.84 6.55
CA GLN A 91 5.96 0.85 6.41
C GLN A 91 5.52 2.17 5.80
N LEU A 92 4.73 2.12 4.73
CA LEU A 92 4.29 3.30 3.99
C LEU A 92 2.78 3.45 4.18
N HIS A 93 2.41 4.31 5.12
CA HIS A 93 1.02 4.55 5.50
C HIS A 93 0.38 5.64 4.67
N SER A 94 -0.86 5.42 4.22
CA SER A 94 -1.69 6.46 3.61
C SER A 94 -3.14 6.37 4.10
N PRO A 95 -3.62 7.38 4.86
CA PRO A 95 -5.00 7.48 5.29
C PRO A 95 -5.89 8.32 4.36
N ARG A 96 -5.28 9.09 3.44
CA ARG A 96 -5.98 10.07 2.60
C ARG A 96 -5.62 9.90 1.14
N TRP A 97 -6.61 10.14 0.29
CA TRP A 97 -6.45 10.01 -1.14
C TRP A 97 -7.19 11.07 -1.92
N GLN A 98 -6.94 11.10 -3.21
CA GLN A 98 -7.60 11.95 -4.18
C GLN A 98 -7.96 11.10 -5.40
N SER A 99 -9.20 11.22 -5.88
CA SER A 99 -9.60 10.53 -7.11
C SER A 99 -8.91 11.15 -8.33
N MET A 100 -8.37 10.30 -9.20
CA MET A 100 -7.74 10.74 -10.46
C MET A 100 -8.73 10.88 -11.62
N ARG A 101 -10.04 10.73 -11.35
CA ARG A 101 -11.08 10.92 -12.36
C ARG A 101 -11.22 12.40 -12.71
N LYS A 102 -11.25 12.71 -14.02
CA LYS A 102 -11.25 14.09 -14.54
C LYS A 102 -12.46 14.93 -14.09
N ASP A 103 -13.59 14.29 -13.81
CA ASP A 103 -14.85 14.90 -13.37
C ASP A 103 -14.91 15.16 -11.84
N VAL A 104 -13.96 14.63 -11.06
CA VAL A 104 -13.93 14.74 -9.58
C VAL A 104 -12.57 15.22 -9.08
N LEU A 105 -11.76 15.83 -9.96
CA LEU A 105 -10.42 16.34 -9.64
C LEU A 105 -10.48 17.41 -8.54
N GLY A 106 -9.64 17.28 -7.51
CA GLY A 106 -9.28 18.40 -6.63
C GLY A 106 -9.47 18.20 -5.12
N CYS A 107 -10.37 17.31 -4.67
CA CYS A 107 -10.62 17.15 -3.25
C CYS A 107 -9.86 15.95 -2.66
N THR A 108 -8.86 16.22 -1.83
CA THR A 108 -8.30 15.20 -0.93
C THR A 108 -9.34 14.85 0.13
N THR A 109 -9.63 13.57 0.31
CA THR A 109 -10.58 13.08 1.33
C THR A 109 -9.95 11.95 2.13
N GLU A 110 -10.60 11.60 3.25
CA GLU A 110 -10.35 10.31 3.89
C GLU A 110 -10.68 9.17 2.93
N MET A 111 -10.01 8.04 3.16
CA MET A 111 -10.28 6.81 2.44
C MET A 111 -11.65 6.28 2.86
N ASP A 112 -12.56 6.10 1.89
CA ASP A 112 -13.89 5.52 2.10
C ASP A 112 -14.35 4.81 0.83
N PHE A 113 -13.65 3.72 0.46
CA PHE A 113 -14.07 2.91 -0.68
C PHE A 113 -14.83 1.69 -0.23
N PHE A 114 -16.07 1.58 -0.67
CA PHE A 114 -16.91 0.40 -0.46
C PHE A 114 -16.26 -0.82 -1.13
N LEU A 115 -15.82 -1.76 -0.29
CA LEU A 115 -15.03 -2.92 -0.71
C LEU A 115 -15.89 -4.19 -0.79
N TRP A 116 -16.79 -4.39 0.17
CA TRP A 116 -17.63 -5.58 0.24
C TRP A 116 -18.99 -5.28 0.89
N PRO A 117 -20.08 -5.94 0.47
CA PRO A 117 -20.18 -6.96 -0.58
C PRO A 117 -20.13 -6.35 -1.98
N ARG A 118 -19.24 -6.86 -2.83
CA ARG A 118 -19.10 -6.51 -4.25
C ARG A 118 -18.80 -7.75 -5.06
N ASN A 119 -19.19 -7.77 -6.33
CA ASN A 119 -18.86 -8.86 -7.24
C ASN A 119 -18.12 -8.41 -8.49
N ASP A 120 -17.86 -7.12 -8.62
CA ASP A 120 -17.34 -6.45 -9.81
C ASP A 120 -15.85 -6.15 -9.75
N LEU A 121 -15.20 -6.27 -8.58
CA LEU A 121 -13.76 -6.08 -8.41
C LEU A 121 -12.98 -7.36 -8.72
N GLN A 122 -11.87 -7.23 -9.44
CA GLN A 122 -10.92 -8.30 -9.72
C GLN A 122 -9.78 -8.29 -8.70
N SER A 123 -9.12 -7.15 -8.55
CA SER A 123 -7.98 -6.98 -7.66
C SER A 123 -7.77 -5.53 -7.29
N ILE A 124 -6.97 -5.31 -6.25
CA ILE A 124 -6.48 -4.00 -5.84
C ILE A 124 -4.97 -4.02 -6.06
N GLN A 125 -4.46 -3.01 -6.76
CA GLN A 125 -3.05 -2.83 -7.01
C GLN A 125 -2.58 -1.51 -6.40
N CYS A 126 -1.41 -1.53 -5.76
CA CYS A 126 -0.73 -0.32 -5.33
C CYS A 126 0.55 -0.12 -6.15
N LEU A 127 0.71 1.07 -6.73
CA LEU A 127 1.94 1.47 -7.41
C LEU A 127 2.68 2.46 -6.54
N LEU A 128 3.94 2.15 -6.25
CA LEU A 128 4.80 2.97 -5.42
C LEU A 128 5.95 3.53 -6.24
N PHE A 129 6.15 4.84 -6.10
CA PHE A 129 7.22 5.58 -6.72
C PHE A 129 8.07 6.26 -5.65
N SER A 130 9.35 6.41 -5.93
CA SER A 130 10.24 7.19 -5.07
C SER A 130 11.24 8.01 -5.87
N ARG A 131 11.83 9.00 -5.20
CA ARG A 131 12.98 9.77 -5.67
C ARG A 131 13.83 10.15 -4.46
N TRP A 132 15.07 10.58 -4.68
CA TRP A 132 15.85 11.14 -3.57
C TRP A 132 15.22 12.43 -3.08
N LYS A 133 15.13 12.55 -1.76
CA LYS A 133 14.68 13.76 -1.10
C LYS A 133 15.62 14.92 -1.44
N GLY A 134 15.04 16.07 -1.75
CA GLY A 134 15.78 17.28 -2.14
C GLY A 134 16.18 17.33 -3.62
N GLU A 135 16.01 16.26 -4.39
CA GLU A 135 16.17 16.26 -5.85
C GLU A 135 14.82 16.56 -6.52
N ASN A 136 14.25 17.74 -6.23
CA ASN A 136 12.90 18.11 -6.66
C ASN A 136 12.72 18.17 -8.19
N ASP A 137 13.80 18.44 -8.91
CA ASP A 137 13.83 18.51 -10.38
C ASP A 137 13.78 17.12 -11.04
N LEU A 138 14.06 16.06 -10.28
CA LEU A 138 13.97 14.70 -10.80
C LEU A 138 12.56 14.14 -10.63
N ALA A 139 12.12 13.45 -11.69
CA ALA A 139 10.86 12.73 -11.68
C ALA A 139 10.90 11.55 -10.69
N PHE A 140 9.75 11.29 -10.08
CA PHE A 140 9.49 10.06 -9.34
C PHE A 140 9.64 8.84 -10.26
N LYS A 141 10.38 7.83 -9.79
CA LYS A 141 10.60 6.57 -10.50
C LYS A 141 9.83 5.44 -9.84
N PRO A 142 9.27 4.50 -10.61
CA PRO A 142 8.55 3.36 -10.05
C PRO A 142 9.54 2.45 -9.31
N LEU A 143 9.12 1.90 -8.17
CA LEU A 143 9.84 0.82 -7.49
C LEU A 143 9.48 -0.52 -8.15
N LYS A 144 10.46 -1.41 -8.29
CA LYS A 144 10.27 -2.77 -8.87
C LYS A 144 9.68 -3.73 -7.85
N VAL A 145 8.51 -3.41 -7.31
CA VAL A 145 7.80 -4.24 -6.33
C VAL A 145 6.32 -4.27 -6.67
N ASP A 146 5.75 -5.47 -6.66
CA ASP A 146 4.33 -5.68 -6.93
C ASP A 146 3.53 -5.73 -5.63
N PHE A 147 2.59 -4.81 -5.49
CA PHE A 147 1.60 -4.79 -4.42
C PHE A 147 0.24 -5.08 -5.04
N ILE A 148 -0.15 -6.35 -5.03
CA ILE A 148 -1.42 -6.82 -5.61
C ILE A 148 -2.16 -7.61 -4.54
N PHE A 149 -3.47 -7.38 -4.46
CA PHE A 149 -4.38 -8.09 -3.57
C PHE A 149 -5.60 -8.56 -4.36
N GLU A 150 -5.69 -9.86 -4.61
CA GLU A 150 -6.75 -10.46 -5.42
C GLU A 150 -8.08 -10.52 -4.66
N CYS A 151 -9.20 -10.33 -5.37
CA CYS A 151 -10.54 -10.33 -4.77
C CYS A 151 -10.86 -11.63 -4.02
N ILE A 152 -10.45 -12.77 -4.56
CA ILE A 152 -10.69 -14.08 -3.93
C ILE A 152 -10.00 -14.18 -2.56
N GLU A 153 -8.89 -13.48 -2.36
CA GLU A 153 -8.08 -13.54 -1.15
C GLU A 153 -8.63 -12.62 -0.07
N TYR A 154 -8.88 -11.35 -0.41
CA TYR A 154 -9.41 -10.42 0.59
C TYR A 154 -10.86 -10.76 0.97
N GLU A 155 -11.69 -11.29 0.06
CA GLU A 155 -13.07 -11.68 0.39
C GLU A 155 -13.11 -12.79 1.44
N LYS A 156 -12.19 -13.77 1.35
CA LYS A 156 -12.07 -14.82 2.37
C LYS A 156 -11.79 -14.25 3.75
N GLN A 157 -10.92 -13.24 3.84
CA GLN A 157 -10.61 -12.57 5.10
C GLN A 157 -11.79 -11.74 5.60
N LEU A 158 -12.44 -10.96 4.73
CA LEU A 158 -13.63 -10.18 5.09
C LEU A 158 -14.78 -11.05 5.60
N LEU A 159 -15.01 -12.23 5.00
CA LEU A 159 -16.02 -13.18 5.45
C LEU A 159 -15.80 -13.66 6.90
N ARG A 160 -14.53 -13.82 7.32
CA ARG A 160 -14.20 -14.16 8.73
C ARG A 160 -14.53 -13.00 9.68
N LEU A 161 -14.36 -11.77 9.21
CA LEU A 161 -14.62 -10.55 9.98
C LEU A 161 -16.12 -10.22 10.10
N VAL A 162 -16.99 -10.80 9.26
CA VAL A 162 -18.45 -10.58 9.31
C VAL A 162 -19.01 -10.89 10.70
N SER A 163 -18.57 -11.99 11.32
CA SER A 163 -19.05 -12.46 12.63
C SER A 163 -18.33 -11.82 13.82
N GLY A 164 -17.30 -10.99 13.58
CA GLY A 164 -16.48 -10.38 14.62
C GLY A 164 -17.27 -9.40 15.50
N LYS A 165 -16.71 -9.02 16.65
CA LYS A 165 -17.29 -7.95 17.50
C LYS A 165 -16.76 -6.57 17.12
N GLU A 166 -15.49 -6.51 16.73
CA GLU A 166 -14.81 -5.29 16.31
C GLU A 166 -15.45 -4.68 15.06
N LYS A 167 -15.42 -3.35 14.96
CA LYS A 167 -16.06 -2.62 13.86
C LYS A 167 -15.10 -1.74 13.08
N THR A 168 -13.99 -1.33 13.66
CA THR A 168 -13.09 -0.35 13.04
C THR A 168 -11.64 -0.80 13.18
N GLY A 169 -10.79 -0.41 12.24
CA GLY A 169 -9.36 -0.74 12.26
C GLY A 169 -9.10 -2.25 12.09
N LEU A 170 -10.00 -2.96 11.42
CA LEU A 170 -9.79 -4.35 11.06
C LEU A 170 -8.73 -4.39 9.96
N ILE A 171 -7.88 -5.42 9.96
CA ILE A 171 -6.74 -5.50 9.05
C ILE A 171 -6.89 -6.75 8.20
N ILE A 172 -6.74 -6.58 6.89
CA ILE A 172 -6.61 -7.67 5.93
C ILE A 172 -5.33 -7.46 5.12
N SER A 173 -4.67 -8.55 4.72
CA SER A 173 -3.39 -8.47 4.03
C SER A 173 -3.29 -9.43 2.84
N ASN A 174 -2.53 -9.04 1.82
CA ASN A 174 -2.27 -9.95 0.70
C ASN A 174 -1.37 -11.13 1.14
N PRO A 175 -1.31 -12.24 0.37
CA PRO A 175 -0.56 -13.43 0.77
C PRO A 175 0.93 -13.20 1.01
N SER A 176 1.55 -12.28 0.24
CA SER A 176 2.95 -11.91 0.42
C SER A 176 3.18 -10.94 1.58
N GLN A 177 2.11 -10.50 2.24
CA GLN A 177 2.11 -9.58 3.37
C GLN A 177 2.92 -8.30 3.11
N SER A 178 2.84 -7.83 1.86
CA SER A 178 3.45 -6.57 1.41
C SER A 178 2.43 -5.45 1.36
N MET A 179 1.13 -5.77 1.41
CA MET A 179 0.03 -4.82 1.34
C MET A 179 -1.01 -5.14 2.41
N PHE A 180 -1.23 -4.19 3.31
CA PHE A 180 -2.22 -4.25 4.38
C PHE A 180 -3.28 -3.19 4.13
N LEU A 181 -4.54 -3.61 4.19
CA LEU A 181 -5.71 -2.77 4.04
C LEU A 181 -6.43 -2.70 5.38
N PHE A 182 -6.69 -1.48 5.83
CA PHE A 182 -7.50 -1.23 7.02
C PHE A 182 -8.94 -1.04 6.57
N VAL A 183 -9.84 -1.79 7.18
CA VAL A 183 -11.26 -1.79 6.82
C VAL A 183 -12.13 -1.59 8.04
N ASP A 184 -13.20 -0.84 7.83
CA ASP A 184 -14.23 -0.60 8.82
C ASP A 184 -15.52 -1.30 8.40
N ARG A 185 -16.17 -1.93 9.37
CA ARG A 185 -17.40 -2.70 9.25
C ARG A 185 -18.59 -1.88 9.69
N TYR A 186 -19.53 -1.67 8.78
CA TYR A 186 -20.75 -0.93 9.04
C TYR A 186 -21.98 -1.84 8.89
N PRO A 187 -22.87 -1.90 9.89
CA PRO A 187 -24.19 -2.46 9.69
C PRO A 187 -25.03 -1.48 8.86
N VAL A 188 -25.61 -1.95 7.77
CA VAL A 188 -26.58 -1.20 6.96
C VAL A 188 -27.93 -1.86 7.14
N GLU A 189 -28.85 -1.17 7.78
CA GLU A 189 -30.24 -1.61 7.94
C GLU A 189 -31.12 -0.80 7.01
N THR A 190 -31.79 -1.50 6.09
CA THR A 190 -32.86 -0.95 5.25
C THR A 190 -34.19 -1.52 5.74
N GLN A 191 -35.31 -0.91 5.35
CA GLN A 191 -36.66 -1.40 5.69
C GLN A 191 -36.92 -2.87 5.33
N LYS A 192 -36.10 -3.46 4.45
CA LYS A 192 -36.26 -4.84 3.96
C LYS A 192 -35.09 -5.76 4.28
N ASN A 193 -33.92 -5.24 4.68
CA ASN A 193 -32.73 -6.09 4.81
C ASN A 193 -31.67 -5.52 5.77
N LYS A 194 -31.01 -6.41 6.50
CA LYS A 194 -29.81 -6.13 7.28
C LYS A 194 -28.60 -6.65 6.52
N ALA A 195 -27.69 -5.77 6.15
CA ALA A 195 -26.44 -6.13 5.48
C ALA A 195 -25.25 -5.61 6.30
N ILE A 196 -24.12 -6.30 6.17
CA ILE A 196 -22.83 -5.81 6.66
C ILE A 196 -22.05 -5.32 5.46
N VAL A 197 -21.42 -4.16 5.60
CA VAL A 197 -20.55 -3.59 4.56
C VAL A 197 -19.18 -3.32 5.13
N PHE A 198 -18.15 -3.51 4.31
CA PHE A 198 -16.78 -3.13 4.62
C PHE A 198 -16.35 -1.99 3.70
N LYS A 199 -15.80 -0.95 4.31
CA LYS A 199 -15.21 0.18 3.61
C LYS A 199 -13.73 0.27 3.96
N LEU A 200 -12.92 0.59 2.97
CA LEU A 200 -11.49 0.81 3.12
C LEU A 200 -11.25 2.17 3.80
N SER A 201 -10.50 2.17 4.91
CA SER A 201 -10.22 3.36 5.74
C SER A 201 -8.76 3.82 5.68
N SER A 202 -7.81 2.93 5.40
CA SER A 202 -6.43 3.28 5.06
C SER A 202 -5.68 2.11 4.43
N ALA A 203 -4.47 2.36 3.95
CA ALA A 203 -3.58 1.33 3.45
C ALA A 203 -2.15 1.51 3.97
N CYS A 204 -1.46 0.39 4.14
CA CYS A 204 -0.05 0.33 4.50
C CYS A 204 0.69 -0.66 3.60
N LEU A 205 1.79 -0.21 3.00
CA LEU A 205 2.70 -1.09 2.27
C LEU A 205 3.91 -1.43 3.13
N TYR A 206 4.29 -2.69 3.13
CA TYR A 206 5.53 -3.17 3.72
C TYR A 206 6.55 -3.36 2.62
N LEU A 207 7.64 -2.59 2.70
CA LEU A 207 8.71 -2.60 1.73
C LEU A 207 10.05 -2.87 2.43
N PRO A 208 10.79 -3.92 2.06
CA PRO A 208 12.16 -4.09 2.53
C PRO A 208 13.03 -2.89 2.14
N GLN A 209 13.83 -2.38 3.07
CA GLN A 209 14.57 -1.13 2.85
C GLN A 209 15.54 -1.21 1.66
N ASP A 210 16.14 -2.37 1.39
CA ASP A 210 17.03 -2.55 0.24
C ASP A 210 16.30 -2.33 -1.10
N GLN A 211 15.00 -2.58 -1.16
CA GLN A 211 14.16 -2.34 -2.33
C GLN A 211 13.97 -0.86 -2.67
N LEU A 212 14.16 0.07 -1.72
CA LEU A 212 14.02 1.53 -1.95
C LEU A 212 14.91 2.08 -3.06
N THR A 213 15.97 1.36 -3.42
CA THR A 213 16.93 1.73 -4.47
C THR A 213 16.71 1.00 -5.80
N HIS A 214 15.75 0.08 -5.87
CA HIS A 214 15.48 -0.76 -7.04
C HIS A 214 14.41 -0.13 -7.93
N TRP A 215 14.81 0.90 -8.69
CA TRP A 215 13.90 1.59 -9.60
C TRP A 215 13.71 0.87 -10.93
N GLY A 216 12.47 0.92 -11.42
CA GLY A 216 12.07 0.55 -12.76
C GLY A 216 12.35 1.67 -13.78
N PRO A 217 12.24 1.34 -15.08
CA PRO A 217 12.21 2.35 -16.12
C PRO A 217 10.90 3.16 -16.07
N GLY A 218 10.94 4.34 -16.68
CA GLY A 218 9.77 5.21 -16.87
C GLY A 218 9.48 6.18 -15.73
N ALA A 219 8.60 7.14 -16.03
CA ALA A 219 8.11 8.15 -15.09
C ALA A 219 6.64 7.90 -14.72
N VAL A 220 6.15 8.58 -13.67
CA VAL A 220 4.76 8.44 -13.20
C VAL A 220 3.75 8.56 -14.34
N GLY A 221 3.89 9.56 -15.22
CA GLY A 221 2.95 9.76 -16.33
C GLY A 221 2.85 8.57 -17.28
N GLU A 222 4.00 8.00 -17.67
CA GLU A 222 4.09 6.85 -18.57
C GLU A 222 3.50 5.59 -17.92
N ILE A 223 3.81 5.36 -16.65
CA ILE A 223 3.29 4.19 -15.91
C ILE A 223 1.79 4.31 -15.65
N MET A 224 1.28 5.54 -15.45
CA MET A 224 -0.13 5.78 -15.13
C MET A 224 -1.04 5.89 -16.37
N GLU A 225 -0.48 6.14 -17.56
CA GLU A 225 -1.23 6.30 -18.81
C GLU A 225 -2.25 5.19 -19.09
N PRO A 226 -1.93 3.89 -18.91
CA PRO A 226 -2.88 2.81 -19.17
C PRO A 226 -4.11 2.81 -18.25
N TYR A 227 -4.03 3.49 -17.10
CA TYR A 227 -5.11 3.53 -16.10
C TYR A 227 -5.95 4.81 -16.19
N LEU A 228 -5.44 5.85 -16.84
CA LEU A 228 -6.06 7.18 -16.91
C LEU A 228 -6.62 7.52 -18.30
N SER A 229 -6.24 6.76 -19.34
CA SER A 229 -6.70 6.94 -20.73
C SER A 229 -8.11 6.44 -20.98
#